data_AF-A0A848UBN1-F1
#
_entry.id   AF-A0A848UBN1-F1
#
_cell.length_a   1.000
_cell.length_b   1.000
_cell.length_c   1.000
_cell.angle_alpha   90.00
_cell.angle_beta   90.00
_cell.angle_gamma   90.00
#
_symmetry.space_group_name_H-M   'P 1'
#
loop_
_entity.id
_entity.type
_entity.pdbx_description
1 polymer ?
#
loop_
_entity_poly.entity_id
_entity_poly.type
_entity_poly.pdbx_seq_one_letter_code
_entity_poly.pdbx_strand_id
1 'polypeptide(L)'
;MIDSRVFDDISKSLGKLLPPGVADMKADFERNARSAVQSALGNLDLVTREEFDVQTEVLRNTRQQLKRLEARISALESASRAQGEAVDPT
;
A
#
# COMPACT_ATOMS: atom_id res chain seq x y z
N MET A 1 -1.13 5.23 3.37
CA MET A 1 -1.08 6.68 3.08
C MET A 1 0.03 7.28 3.90
N ILE A 2 1.01 7.97 3.30
CA ILE A 2 1.84 8.87 4.09
C ILE A 2 0.94 10.08 4.36
N ASP A 3 0.40 10.11 5.57
CA ASP A 3 -0.56 11.10 6.03
C ASP A 3 0.17 12.43 6.31
N SER A 4 -0.49 13.58 6.13
CA SER A 4 0.08 14.89 6.51
C SER A 4 0.47 14.90 8.00
N ARG A 5 -0.25 14.10 8.80
CA ARG A 5 0.02 13.88 10.22
C ARG A 5 1.41 13.29 10.47
N VAL A 6 1.88 12.39 9.60
CA VAL A 6 3.21 11.80 9.70
C VAL A 6 4.28 12.89 9.51
N PHE A 7 4.05 13.81 8.56
CA PHE A 7 4.96 14.93 8.33
C PHE A 7 4.91 15.96 9.48
N ASP A 8 3.73 16.21 10.03
CA ASP A 8 3.54 17.10 11.18
C ASP A 8 4.19 16.52 12.45
N ASP A 9 4.11 15.21 12.66
CA ASP A 9 4.71 14.53 13.81
C ASP A 9 6.24 14.47 13.71
N ILE A 10 6.78 14.27 12.50
CA ILE A 10 8.22 14.39 12.23
C ILE A 10 8.68 15.84 12.49
N SER A 11 7.92 16.83 12.00
CA SER A 11 8.23 18.25 12.18
C SER A 11 8.21 18.66 13.66
N LYS A 12 7.21 18.19 14.42
CA LYS A 12 7.13 18.42 15.88
C LYS A 12 8.25 17.70 16.64
N SER A 13 8.62 16.50 16.23
CA SER A 13 9.69 15.74 16.90
C SER A 13 11.05 16.36 16.64
N LEU A 14 11.32 16.80 15.41
CA LEU A 14 12.51 17.59 15.06
C LEU A 14 12.55 18.92 15.83
N GLY A 15 11.40 19.60 15.95
CA GLY A 15 11.28 20.84 16.70
C GLY A 15 11.58 20.70 18.20
N LYS A 16 11.33 19.52 18.80
CA LYS A 16 11.65 19.22 20.21
C LYS A 16 13.14 18.95 20.47
N LEU A 17 13.90 18.62 19.43
CA LEU A 17 15.34 18.36 19.51
C LEU A 17 16.19 19.62 19.30
N LEU A 18 15.56 20.78 19.08
CA LEU A 18 16.25 22.05 18.88
C LEU A 18 16.81 22.63 20.20
N PRO A 19 18.10 23.04 20.25
CA PRO A 19 18.70 23.66 21.43
C PRO A 19 18.03 25.00 21.82
N PRO A 20 17.98 25.33 23.13
CA PRO A 20 17.53 26.64 23.58
C PRO A 20 18.52 27.72 23.08
N GLY A 21 18.09 28.54 22.13
CA GLY A 21 18.92 29.56 21.45
C GLY A 21 18.71 29.63 19.95
N VAL A 22 18.16 28.57 19.33
CA VAL A 22 17.85 28.52 17.88
C VAL A 22 16.38 28.89 17.59
N ALA A 23 15.59 29.20 18.63
CA ALA A 23 14.17 29.54 18.52
C ALA A 23 13.91 30.79 17.65
N ASP A 24 14.84 31.74 17.63
CA ASP A 24 14.75 32.96 16.81
C ASP A 24 15.13 32.70 15.33
N MET A 25 15.82 31.59 15.03
CA MET A 25 16.14 31.11 13.67
C MET A 25 15.28 29.92 13.24
N LYS A 26 14.17 29.68 13.96
CA LYS A 26 13.30 28.50 13.78
C LYS A 26 12.80 28.33 12.34
N ALA A 27 12.47 29.43 11.67
CA ALA A 27 11.96 29.40 10.29
C ALA A 27 12.99 28.86 9.29
N ASP A 28 14.26 29.27 9.41
CA ASP A 28 15.34 28.81 8.54
C ASP A 28 15.70 27.36 8.81
N PHE A 29 15.70 26.96 10.09
CA PHE A 29 15.89 25.56 10.46
C PHE A 29 14.77 24.67 9.94
N GLU A 30 13.50 25.07 10.09
CA GLU A 30 12.34 24.34 9.59
C GLU A 30 12.40 24.16 8.07
N ARG A 31 12.79 25.22 7.35
CA ARG A 31 12.99 25.17 5.89
C ARG A 31 14.10 24.19 5.49
N ASN A 32 15.24 24.22 6.16
CA ASN A 32 16.35 23.31 5.89
C ASN A 32 16.01 21.86 6.24
N ALA A 33 15.31 21.64 7.36
CA ALA A 33 14.83 20.32 7.76
C ALA A 33 13.81 19.75 6.75
N ARG A 34 12.85 20.56 6.28
CA ARG A 34 11.91 20.16 5.23
C ARG A 34 12.63 19.78 3.94
N SER A 35 13.63 20.55 3.52
CA SER A 35 14.42 20.26 2.33
C SER A 35 15.23 18.97 2.48
N ALA A 36 15.84 18.74 3.65
CA ALA A 36 16.58 17.52 3.94
C ALA A 36 15.67 16.28 3.93
N VAL A 37 14.46 16.37 4.52
CA VAL A 37 13.46 15.30 4.49
C VAL A 37 12.97 15.05 3.07
N GLN A 38 12.69 16.08 2.28
CA GLN A 38 12.30 15.93 0.87
C GLN A 38 13.40 15.24 0.05
N SER A 39 14.66 15.64 0.21
CA SER A 39 15.79 14.99 -0.45
C SER A 39 16.00 13.55 0.02
N ALA A 40 15.87 13.28 1.33
CA ALA A 40 15.99 11.93 1.87
C ALA A 40 14.89 11.00 1.35
N LEU A 41 13.64 11.48 1.29
CA LEU A 41 12.52 10.75 0.71
C LEU A 41 12.71 10.54 -0.80
N GLY A 42 13.23 11.53 -1.53
CA GLY A 42 13.55 11.38 -2.96
C GLY A 42 14.69 10.40 -3.26
N ASN A 43 15.56 10.12 -2.29
CA ASN A 43 16.63 9.13 -2.39
C ASN A 43 16.17 7.70 -2.00
N LEU A 44 14.95 7.54 -1.48
CA LEU A 44 14.36 6.21 -1.27
C LEU A 44 13.72 5.74 -2.57
N ASP A 45 13.69 4.43 -2.79
CA ASP A 45 13.00 3.81 -3.93
C ASP A 45 11.46 3.87 -3.72
N LEU A 46 10.93 5.10 -3.79
CA LEU A 46 9.53 5.39 -3.57
C LEU A 46 8.74 5.09 -4.83
N VAL A 47 7.77 4.20 -4.71
CA VAL A 47 6.76 4.00 -5.75
C VAL A 47 5.82 5.21 -5.75
N THR A 48 5.54 5.75 -6.93
CA THR A 48 4.61 6.87 -7.05
C THR A 48 3.20 6.45 -6.65
N ARG A 49 2.36 7.42 -6.30
CA ARG A 49 0.97 7.13 -5.92
C ARG A 49 0.21 6.46 -7.06
N GLU A 50 0.45 6.91 -8.29
CA GLU A 50 -0.19 6.40 -9.50
C GLU A 50 0.19 4.93 -9.74
N GLU A 51 1.48 4.59 -9.63
CA GLU A 51 1.95 3.20 -9.75
C GLU A 51 1.37 2.30 -8.65
N PHE A 52 1.28 2.78 -7.41
CA PHE A 52 0.65 2.03 -6.32
C PHE A 52 -0.83 1.75 -6.61
N ASP A 53 -1.57 2.74 -7.09
CA ASP A 53 -2.99 2.62 -7.39
C ASP A 53 -3.20 1.64 -8.58
N VAL A 54 -2.34 1.69 -9.61
CA VAL A 54 -2.34 0.72 -10.72
C VAL A 54 -2.13 -0.71 -10.21
N GLN A 55 -1.13 -0.94 -9.35
CA GLN A 55 -0.85 -2.28 -8.82
C GLN A 55 -1.99 -2.79 -7.93
N THR A 56 -2.64 -1.90 -7.18
CA THR A 56 -3.83 -2.22 -6.41
C THR A 56 -4.98 -2.68 -7.31
N GLU A 57 -5.17 -2.00 -8.45
CA GLU A 57 -6.19 -2.40 -9.42
C GLU A 57 -5.89 -3.74 -10.09
N VAL A 58 -4.63 -3.99 -10.47
CA VAL A 58 -4.19 -5.28 -10.99
C VAL A 58 -4.50 -6.40 -9.99
N LEU A 59 -4.14 -6.22 -8.72
CA LEU A 59 -4.44 -7.19 -7.66
C LEU A 59 -5.93 -7.43 -7.48
N ARG A 60 -6.75 -6.37 -7.53
CA ARG A 60 -8.21 -6.48 -7.48
C ARG A 60 -8.74 -7.33 -8.63
N ASN A 61 -8.29 -7.06 -9.85
CA ASN A 61 -8.70 -7.79 -11.04
C ASN A 61 -8.28 -9.27 -10.97
N THR A 62 -7.06 -9.55 -10.54
CA THR A 62 -6.57 -10.93 -10.35
C THR A 62 -7.42 -11.69 -9.33
N ARG A 63 -7.78 -11.06 -8.19
CA ARG A 63 -8.68 -11.68 -7.20
C ARG A 63 -10.06 -11.99 -7.77
N GLN A 64 -10.60 -11.12 -8.61
CA GLN A 64 -11.88 -11.38 -9.28
C GLN A 64 -11.78 -12.55 -10.27
N GLN A 65 -10.72 -12.58 -11.07
CA GLN A 65 -10.47 -13.68 -12.01
C GLN A 65 -10.31 -15.02 -11.28
N LEU A 66 -9.57 -15.02 -10.17
CA LEU A 66 -9.32 -16.19 -9.34
C LEU A 66 -10.63 -16.74 -8.76
N LYS A 67 -11.49 -15.89 -8.18
CA LYS A 67 -12.83 -16.31 -7.71
C LYS A 67 -13.70 -16.93 -8.78
N ARG A 68 -13.66 -16.40 -10.01
CA ARG A 68 -14.40 -16.98 -11.15
C ARG A 68 -13.87 -18.35 -11.53
N LEU A 69 -12.55 -18.52 -11.50
CA LEU A 69 -11.92 -19.80 -11.83
C LEU A 69 -12.23 -20.84 -10.75
N GLU A 70 -12.14 -20.48 -9.48
CA GLU A 70 -12.55 -21.34 -8.35
C GLU A 70 -14.00 -21.80 -8.49
N ALA A 71 -14.93 -20.90 -8.80
CA ALA A 71 -16.33 -21.24 -9.01
C ALA A 71 -16.52 -22.21 -10.20
N ARG A 72 -15.79 -22.00 -11.29
CA ARG A 72 -15.84 -22.88 -12.46
C ARG A 72 -15.28 -24.27 -12.15
N ILE A 73 -14.17 -24.35 -11.41
CA ILE A 73 -13.59 -25.63 -10.97
C ILE A 73 -14.58 -26.35 -10.07
N SER A 74 -15.14 -25.69 -9.06
CA SER A 74 -16.12 -26.29 -8.16
C SER A 74 -17.35 -26.83 -8.89
N ALA A 75 -17.85 -26.10 -9.90
CA ALA A 75 -18.95 -26.57 -10.74
C ALA A 75 -18.58 -27.81 -11.56
N LEU A 76 -17.37 -27.85 -12.13
CA LEU A 76 -16.87 -29.00 -12.90
C LEU A 76 -16.62 -30.23 -12.01
N GLU A 77 -16.03 -30.04 -10.83
CA GLU A 77 -15.81 -31.11 -9.85
C GLU A 77 -17.14 -31.69 -9.37
N SER A 78 -18.14 -30.85 -9.14
CA SER A 78 -19.49 -31.27 -8.77
C SER A 78 -20.18 -32.04 -9.90
N ALA A 79 -20.08 -31.54 -11.13
CA ALA A 79 -20.63 -32.22 -12.31
C ALA A 79 -19.95 -33.57 -12.57
N SER A 80 -18.63 -33.65 -12.43
CA SER A 80 -17.88 -34.91 -12.59
C SER A 80 -18.25 -35.93 -11.51
N ARG A 81 -18.48 -35.49 -10.27
CA ARG A 81 -18.93 -36.37 -9.19
C ARG A 81 -20.34 -36.91 -9.45
N ALA A 82 -21.26 -36.05 -9.90
CA ALA A 82 -22.62 -36.46 -10.27
C ALA A 82 -22.65 -37.46 -11.44
N GLN A 83 -21.73 -37.36 -12.40
CA GLN A 83 -21.60 -38.32 -13.50
C GLN A 83 -21.03 -39.68 -13.05
N GLY A 84 -20.15 -39.70 -12.04
CA GLY A 84 -19.63 -40.95 -11.46
C GLY A 84 -20.67 -41.75 -10.68
N GLU A 85 -21.62 -41.06 -10.03
CA GLU A 85 -22.70 -41.68 -9.23
C GLU A 85 -23.86 -42.19 -10.11
N ALA A 86 -24.04 -41.63 -11.30
CA ALA A 86 -25.04 -42.08 -12.27
C ALA A 86 -24.66 -43.34 -13.07
N VAL A 87 -23.38 -43.77 -13.02
CA VAL A 87 -22.88 -44.94 -13.75
C VAL A 87 -23.01 -46.24 -12.93
N ASP A 88 -23.39 -46.16 -11.66
CA ASP A 88 -23.59 -47.35 -10.80
C ASP A 88 -25.02 -47.48 -10.24
N PRO A 89 -26.02 -47.80 -11.07
CA PRO A 89 -27.26 -48.39 -10.60
C PRO A 89 -27.42 -49.83 -11.10
N THR A 90 -26.47 -50.76 -10.84
CA THR A 90 -26.76 -52.21 -10.67
C THR A 90 -25.56 -53.03 -10.23
#